data_AF-A0AAE0UHS6-F1
#
_entry.id   AF-A0AAE0UHS6-F1
#
_cell.length_a   1.000
_cell.length_b   1.000
_cell.length_c   1.000
_cell.angle_alpha   90.00
_cell.angle_beta   90.00
_cell.angle_gamma   90.00
#
_symmetry.space_group_name_H-M   'P 1'
#
loop_
_entity.id
_entity.type
_entity.pdbx_description
1 polymer ?
#
loop_
_entity_poly.entity_id
_entity_poly.type
_entity_poly.pdbx_seq_one_letter_code
_entity_poly.pdbx_strand_id
1 'polypeptide(L)'
;MDTLFMNNTDVQILLLCFPHQPDSCLKMTRFLILRVAMYFLTLTAILMTVLGNLLVIITISHFKQLHSPTNFIILSLAFVDFMMGCLVMPFSMVRWVEGCWFLGDLFCQIHSSLDMTLSIASILHLCLVSVDRYMAITDPLGYKMKVTNGNALVCIAVVWIFSCMFSFGIVFSKINIAGLDEQMLNMCIGNCVLIFNQEWGIGAVVAQVVKALGR
;
A
#
# COMPACT_ATOMS: atom_id res chain seq x y z
N MET A 1 22.87 10.22 28.72
CA MET A 1 22.84 8.75 28.93
C MET A 1 21.63 8.54 29.82
N ASP A 2 20.44 8.66 29.25
CA ASP A 2 19.23 8.95 30.04
C ASP A 2 18.24 7.79 29.88
N THR A 3 18.55 6.70 30.59
CA THR A 3 17.67 5.56 30.80
C THR A 3 16.82 5.80 32.04
N LEU A 4 15.51 6.01 31.85
CA LEU A 4 14.55 6.09 32.94
C LEU A 4 14.18 4.66 33.37
N PHE A 5 14.78 4.20 34.47
CA PHE A 5 14.49 2.91 35.08
C PHE A 5 13.22 3.02 35.95
N MET A 6 12.14 2.32 35.58
CA MET A 6 11.05 1.96 36.49
C MET A 6 11.07 0.44 36.73
N ASN A 7 10.91 0.08 37.99
CA ASN A 7 11.42 -1.13 38.63
C ASN A 7 10.51 -2.37 38.50
N ASN A 8 11.16 -3.52 38.27
CA ASN A 8 10.86 -4.91 38.67
C ASN A 8 9.52 -5.58 38.25
N THR A 9 9.48 -6.16 37.05
CA THR A 9 9.25 -7.62 36.74
C THR A 9 8.93 -7.90 35.26
N ASP A 10 8.86 -6.88 34.40
CA ASP A 10 8.85 -7.02 32.94
C ASP A 10 9.61 -5.83 32.32
N VAL A 11 10.93 -5.94 32.11
CA VAL A 11 11.75 -4.79 31.66
C VAL A 11 11.56 -4.56 30.15
N GLN A 12 10.43 -3.97 29.79
CA GLN A 12 10.25 -3.26 28.53
C GLN A 12 10.95 -1.90 28.64
N ILE A 13 12.05 -1.69 27.91
CA ILE A 13 12.77 -0.42 27.90
C ILE A 13 12.02 0.56 26.99
N LEU A 14 11.36 1.54 27.61
CA LEU A 14 10.73 2.67 26.94
C LEU A 14 11.83 3.66 26.52
N LEU A 15 12.09 3.77 25.22
CA LEU A 15 13.14 4.64 24.66
C LEU A 15 12.50 5.71 23.78
N LEU A 16 13.15 6.86 23.57
CA LEU A 16 12.71 7.82 22.54
C LEU A 16 13.19 7.39 21.15
N CYS A 17 12.46 7.76 20.09
CA CYS A 17 12.91 7.60 18.71
C CYS A 17 14.18 8.45 18.45
N PHE A 18 14.19 9.68 18.95
CA PHE A 18 15.30 10.62 18.85
C PHE A 18 15.68 11.15 20.24
N PRO A 19 16.82 10.74 20.82
CA PRO A 19 17.17 11.04 22.22
C PRO A 19 17.51 12.51 22.49
N HIS A 20 17.73 13.32 21.45
CA HIS A 20 18.10 14.74 21.57
C HIS A 20 16.92 15.69 21.22
N GLN A 21 15.75 15.16 20.87
CA GLN A 21 14.58 15.96 20.49
C GLN A 21 13.51 15.88 21.60
N PRO A 22 13.07 17.01 22.18
CA PRO A 22 12.11 17.03 23.28
C PRO A 22 10.73 16.48 22.90
N ASP A 23 10.32 16.61 21.62
CA ASP A 23 9.02 16.17 21.12
C ASP A 23 9.08 14.79 20.42
N SER A 24 10.05 13.94 20.74
CA SER A 24 10.20 12.65 20.07
C SER A 24 9.26 11.57 20.62
N CYS A 25 8.75 10.71 19.73
CA CYS A 25 7.88 9.61 20.13
C CYS A 25 8.60 8.59 21.01
N LEU A 26 7.83 7.99 21.92
CA LEU A 26 8.26 6.83 22.68
C LEU A 26 8.16 5.58 21.80
N LYS A 27 9.25 4.82 21.74
CA LYS A 27 9.29 3.48 21.16
C LYS A 27 9.40 2.43 22.23
N MET A 28 8.65 1.36 22.04
CA MET A 28 8.76 0.18 22.88
C MET A 28 9.81 -0.75 22.29
N THR A 29 10.87 -1.02 23.05
CA THR A 29 11.92 -1.94 22.61
C THR A 29 11.39 -3.37 22.62
N ARG A 30 11.27 -3.99 21.45
CA ARG A 30 10.84 -5.40 21.32
C ARG A 30 11.94 -6.36 21.75
N PHE A 31 11.55 -7.54 22.25
CA PHE A 31 12.50 -8.63 22.52
C PHE A 31 13.32 -8.96 21.26
N LEU A 32 14.61 -9.23 21.45
CA LEU A 32 15.54 -9.51 20.35
C LEU A 32 15.03 -10.62 19.42
N ILE A 33 14.47 -11.69 20.00
CA ILE A 33 13.92 -12.82 19.25
C ILE A 33 12.78 -12.37 18.33
N LEU A 34 11.84 -11.56 18.85
CA LEU A 34 10.74 -11.02 18.05
C LEU A 34 11.23 -10.09 16.95
N ARG A 35 12.21 -9.23 17.25
CA ARG A 35 12.81 -8.32 16.28
C ARG A 35 13.46 -9.08 15.12
N VAL A 36 14.28 -10.08 15.44
CA VAL A 36 14.94 -10.95 14.44
C VAL A 36 13.92 -11.74 13.62
N ALA A 37 12.91 -12.32 14.28
CA ALA A 37 11.84 -13.05 13.60
C ALA A 37 11.06 -12.15 12.62
N MET A 38 10.70 -10.93 13.03
CA MET A 38 10.01 -9.98 12.16
C MET A 38 10.86 -9.59 10.95
N TYR A 39 12.15 -9.29 11.14
CA TYR A 39 13.05 -9.01 10.01
C TYR A 39 13.13 -10.18 9.04
N PHE A 40 13.32 -11.40 9.54
CA PHE A 40 13.42 -12.59 8.70
C PHE A 40 12.12 -12.84 7.91
N LEU A 41 10.97 -12.79 8.58
CA LEU A 41 9.66 -12.98 7.96
C LEU A 41 9.36 -11.90 6.90
N THR A 42 9.63 -10.64 7.20
CA THR A 42 9.37 -9.55 6.25
C THR A 42 10.35 -9.57 5.07
N LEU A 43 11.63 -9.86 5.29
CA LEU A 43 12.61 -9.99 4.20
C LEU A 43 12.27 -11.14 3.26
N THR A 44 11.89 -12.30 3.79
CA THR A 44 11.46 -13.43 2.98
C THR A 44 10.19 -13.10 2.19
N ALA A 45 9.21 -12.43 2.79
CA ALA A 45 8.01 -11.96 2.11
C ALA A 45 8.31 -10.95 0.99
N ILE A 46 9.23 -10.01 1.21
CA ILE A 46 9.68 -9.05 0.19
C ILE A 46 10.30 -9.80 -0.99
N LEU A 47 11.23 -10.70 -0.74
CA LEU A 47 11.89 -11.48 -1.80
C LEU A 47 10.88 -12.28 -2.61
N MET A 48 9.95 -12.98 -1.95
CA MET A 48 8.90 -13.73 -2.62
C MET A 48 8.00 -12.84 -3.47
N THR A 49 7.60 -11.68 -2.94
CA THR A 49 6.73 -10.72 -3.64
C THR A 49 7.43 -10.14 -4.88
N VAL A 50 8.68 -9.71 -4.73
CA VAL A 50 9.46 -9.11 -5.82
C VAL A 50 9.76 -10.14 -6.90
N LEU A 51 10.30 -11.31 -6.53
CA LEU A 51 10.66 -12.34 -7.50
C LEU A 51 9.42 -12.94 -8.18
N GLY A 52 8.37 -13.23 -7.42
CA GLY A 52 7.14 -13.81 -7.95
C GLY A 52 6.48 -12.89 -8.98
N ASN A 53 6.31 -11.61 -8.66
CA ASN A 53 5.70 -10.65 -9.57
C ASN A 53 6.62 -10.31 -10.75
N LEU A 54 7.94 -10.27 -10.56
CA LEU A 54 8.88 -10.08 -11.66
C LEU A 54 8.79 -11.23 -12.68
N LEU A 55 8.66 -12.48 -12.22
CA LEU A 55 8.45 -13.63 -13.11
C LEU A 55 7.15 -13.51 -13.92
N VAL A 56 6.06 -13.04 -13.31
CA VAL A 56 4.79 -12.79 -14.00
C VAL A 56 4.97 -11.71 -15.08
N ILE A 57 5.63 -10.60 -14.75
CA ILE A 57 5.92 -9.50 -15.68
C ILE A 57 6.73 -10.01 -16.87
N ILE A 58 7.83 -10.73 -16.61
CA ILE A 58 8.71 -11.28 -17.64
C ILE A 58 7.93 -12.25 -18.54
N THR A 59 7.15 -13.15 -17.95
CA THR A 59 6.39 -14.17 -18.69
C THR A 59 5.41 -13.52 -19.65
N ILE A 60 4.56 -12.60 -19.16
CA ILE A 60 3.54 -11.97 -20.01
C ILE A 60 4.19 -11.08 -21.08
N SER A 61 5.27 -10.37 -20.74
CA SER A 61 5.96 -9.47 -21.69
C SER A 61 6.73 -10.21 -22.78
N HIS A 62 7.26 -11.40 -22.49
CA HIS A 62 8.05 -12.19 -23.43
C HIS A 62 7.17 -12.98 -24.41
N PHE A 63 6.09 -13.60 -23.91
CA PHE A 63 5.25 -14.47 -24.73
C PHE A 63 4.12 -13.69 -25.40
N LYS A 64 4.31 -13.29 -26.66
CA LYS A 64 3.30 -12.57 -27.48
C LYS A 64 1.94 -13.28 -27.56
N GLN A 65 1.92 -14.61 -27.40
CA GLN A 65 0.67 -15.40 -27.36
C GLN A 65 -0.22 -15.06 -26.16
N LEU A 66 0.35 -14.46 -25.09
CA LEU A 66 -0.35 -14.01 -23.90
C LEU A 66 -0.84 -12.56 -24.00
N HIS A 67 -0.71 -11.86 -25.14
CA HIS A 67 -1.17 -10.47 -25.26
C HIS A 67 -2.69 -10.37 -25.45
N SER A 68 -3.42 -10.65 -24.38
CA SER A 68 -4.87 -10.47 -24.26
C SER A 68 -5.20 -9.27 -23.36
N PRO A 69 -6.42 -8.68 -23.49
CA PRO A 69 -6.86 -7.58 -22.63
C PRO A 69 -6.71 -7.87 -21.13
N THR A 70 -7.09 -9.08 -20.71
CA THR A 70 -6.96 -9.53 -19.31
C THR A 70 -5.52 -9.61 -18.86
N ASN A 71 -4.62 -10.10 -19.72
CA ASN A 71 -3.22 -10.26 -19.37
C ASN A 71 -2.50 -8.91 -19.23
N PHE A 72 -2.95 -7.85 -19.91
CA PHE A 72 -2.49 -6.49 -19.63
C PHE A 72 -2.90 -6.00 -18.24
N ILE A 73 -4.12 -6.34 -17.78
CA ILE A 73 -4.57 -6.01 -16.42
C ILE A 73 -3.75 -6.78 -15.39
N ILE A 74 -3.50 -8.07 -15.62
CA ILE A 74 -2.64 -8.91 -14.76
C ILE A 74 -1.20 -8.39 -14.75
N LEU A 75 -0.66 -7.96 -15.89
CA LEU A 75 0.66 -7.36 -15.99
C LEU A 75 0.75 -6.07 -15.15
N SER A 76 -0.26 -5.22 -15.22
CA SER A 76 -0.33 -4.00 -14.39
C SER A 76 -0.44 -4.34 -12.90
N LEU A 77 -1.25 -5.32 -12.52
CA LEU A 77 -1.35 -5.81 -11.14
C LEU A 77 0.02 -6.32 -10.63
N ALA A 78 0.70 -7.17 -11.41
CA ALA A 78 2.03 -7.66 -11.05
C ALA A 78 3.05 -6.51 -10.93
N PHE A 79 2.96 -5.48 -11.77
CA PHE A 79 3.80 -4.30 -11.66
C PHE A 79 3.53 -3.50 -10.37
N VAL A 80 2.26 -3.35 -9.97
CA VAL A 80 1.88 -2.71 -8.70
C VAL A 80 2.47 -3.48 -7.51
N ASP A 81 2.31 -4.80 -7.48
CA ASP A 81 2.79 -5.64 -6.38
C ASP A 81 4.33 -5.72 -6.33
N PHE A 82 4.99 -5.72 -7.49
CA PHE A 82 6.44 -5.59 -7.59
C PHE A 82 6.93 -4.25 -7.01
N MET A 83 6.27 -3.14 -7.35
CA MET A 83 6.58 -1.81 -6.82
C MET A 83 6.32 -1.73 -5.32
N MET A 84 5.25 -2.37 -4.82
CA MET A 84 4.97 -2.47 -3.39
C MET A 84 6.09 -3.21 -2.65
N GLY A 85 6.54 -4.35 -3.19
CA GLY A 85 7.65 -5.13 -2.64
C GLY A 85 8.99 -4.37 -2.63
N CYS A 86 9.28 -3.60 -3.68
CA CYS A 86 10.53 -2.85 -3.82
C CYS A 86 10.54 -1.53 -3.03
N LEU A 87 9.46 -0.76 -3.07
CA LEU A 87 9.43 0.64 -2.62
C LEU A 87 8.68 0.84 -1.32
N VAL A 88 7.70 0.00 -0.97
CA VAL A 88 6.86 0.22 0.22
C VAL A 88 7.32 -0.68 1.35
N MET A 89 7.39 -1.98 1.11
CA MET A 89 7.68 -2.98 2.14
C MET A 89 9.00 -2.76 2.89
N PRO A 90 10.13 -2.36 2.27
CA PRO A 90 11.40 -2.20 3.00
C PRO A 90 11.34 -1.06 4.04
N PHE A 91 10.74 0.08 3.70
CA PHE A 91 10.62 1.20 4.64
C PHE A 91 9.52 0.94 5.67
N SER A 92 8.43 0.29 5.26
CA SER A 92 7.40 -0.19 6.19
C SER A 92 7.99 -1.16 7.20
N MET A 93 8.88 -2.07 6.78
CA MET A 93 9.56 -3.01 7.67
C MET A 93 10.34 -2.27 8.76
N VAL A 94 11.13 -1.25 8.39
CA VAL A 94 11.87 -0.45 9.39
C VAL A 94 10.92 0.22 10.37
N ARG A 95 9.84 0.85 9.87
CA ARG A 95 8.81 1.48 10.71
C ARG A 95 8.18 0.48 11.67
N TRP A 96 7.77 -0.67 11.17
CA TRP A 96 7.10 -1.69 11.95
C TRP A 96 8.03 -2.31 12.98
N VAL A 97 9.28 -2.61 12.64
CA VAL A 97 10.22 -3.30 13.54
C VAL A 97 10.79 -2.36 14.60
N GLU A 98 11.18 -1.14 14.21
CA GLU A 98 11.76 -0.15 15.13
C GLU A 98 10.71 0.66 15.90
N GLY A 99 9.46 0.66 15.44
CA GLY A 99 8.37 1.43 16.06
C GLY A 99 8.49 2.94 15.85
N CYS A 100 9.40 3.38 14.98
CA CYS A 100 9.69 4.79 14.70
C CYS A 100 9.90 5.04 13.22
N TRP A 101 9.60 6.26 12.80
CA TRP A 101 9.93 6.76 11.47
C TRP A 101 11.12 7.71 11.51
N PHE A 102 12.19 7.34 10.82
CA PHE A 102 13.45 8.11 10.84
C PHE A 102 13.70 8.96 9.58
N LEU A 103 12.87 8.80 8.55
CA LEU A 103 13.10 9.37 7.21
C LEU A 103 12.48 10.76 7.02
N GLY A 104 11.94 11.35 8.10
CA GLY A 104 11.31 12.68 8.10
C GLY A 104 9.87 12.70 7.57
N ASP A 105 9.20 13.83 7.80
CA ASP A 105 7.74 13.95 7.58
C ASP A 105 7.36 13.98 6.10
N LEU A 106 8.15 14.62 5.25
CA LEU A 106 7.90 14.63 3.80
C LEU A 106 7.98 13.21 3.23
N PHE A 107 8.99 12.43 3.62
CA PHE A 107 9.11 11.05 3.18
C PHE A 107 8.00 10.18 3.78
N CYS A 108 7.55 10.46 5.02
CA CYS A 108 6.37 9.81 5.59
C CYS A 108 5.14 10.02 4.71
N GLN A 109 4.84 11.26 4.31
CA GLN A 109 3.69 11.58 3.47
C GLN A 109 3.79 10.90 2.10
N ILE A 110 4.95 11.00 1.43
CA ILE A 110 5.17 10.36 0.13
C ILE A 110 5.04 8.84 0.23
N HIS A 111 5.71 8.21 1.20
CA HIS A 111 5.64 6.76 1.40
C HIS A 111 4.21 6.30 1.69
N SER A 112 3.51 7.02 2.55
CA SER A 112 2.12 6.74 2.92
C SER A 112 1.16 6.90 1.73
N SER A 113 1.34 7.94 0.91
CA SER A 113 0.58 8.12 -0.33
C SER A 113 0.86 7.01 -1.34
N LEU A 114 2.12 6.57 -1.48
CA LEU A 114 2.50 5.47 -2.37
C LEU A 114 1.92 4.14 -1.91
N ASP A 115 2.02 3.82 -0.62
CA ASP A 115 1.43 2.61 -0.02
C ASP A 115 -0.09 2.54 -0.29
N MET A 116 -0.78 3.65 -0.04
CA MET A 116 -2.21 3.76 -0.29
C MET A 116 -2.55 3.67 -1.79
N THR A 117 -1.77 4.32 -2.66
CA THR A 117 -1.97 4.30 -4.12
C THR A 117 -1.86 2.88 -4.65
N LEU A 118 -0.78 2.18 -4.30
CA LEU A 118 -0.51 0.83 -4.77
C LEU A 118 -1.55 -0.15 -4.22
N SER A 119 -1.95 -0.03 -2.96
CA SER A 119 -3.00 -0.86 -2.35
C SER A 119 -4.35 -0.69 -3.06
N ILE A 120 -4.78 0.55 -3.32
CA ILE A 120 -6.03 0.85 -4.04
C ILE A 120 -5.94 0.36 -5.49
N ALA A 121 -4.80 0.57 -6.14
CA ALA A 121 -4.58 0.07 -7.49
C ALA A 121 -4.68 -1.46 -7.54
N SER A 122 -4.05 -2.21 -6.63
CA SER A 122 -4.14 -3.69 -6.61
C SER A 122 -5.58 -4.17 -6.46
N ILE A 123 -6.36 -3.57 -5.54
CA ILE A 123 -7.79 -3.90 -5.36
C ILE A 123 -8.58 -3.63 -6.64
N LEU A 124 -8.41 -2.45 -7.24
CA LEU A 124 -9.12 -2.08 -8.47
C LEU A 124 -8.76 -2.99 -9.65
N HIS A 125 -7.49 -3.36 -9.82
CA HIS A 125 -7.07 -4.31 -10.84
C HIS A 125 -7.66 -5.71 -10.59
N LEU A 126 -7.70 -6.18 -9.35
CA LEU A 126 -8.35 -7.46 -8.99
C LEU A 126 -9.86 -7.44 -9.29
N CYS A 127 -10.54 -6.32 -8.99
CA CYS A 127 -11.94 -6.13 -9.38
C CYS A 127 -12.12 -6.19 -10.89
N LEU A 128 -11.25 -5.51 -11.66
CA LEU A 128 -11.30 -5.54 -13.13
C LEU A 128 -11.07 -6.97 -13.67
N VAL A 129 -10.12 -7.73 -13.13
CA VAL A 129 -9.91 -9.14 -13.50
C VAL A 129 -11.16 -9.96 -13.20
N SER A 130 -11.75 -9.78 -12.01
CA SER A 130 -12.95 -10.53 -11.60
C SER A 130 -14.13 -10.26 -12.52
N VAL A 131 -14.32 -8.99 -12.89
CA VAL A 131 -15.40 -8.58 -13.81
C VAL A 131 -15.13 -9.07 -15.23
N ASP A 132 -13.90 -8.98 -15.72
CA ASP A 132 -13.52 -9.52 -17.04
C ASP A 132 -13.85 -11.01 -17.13
N ARG A 133 -13.51 -11.80 -16.10
CA ARG A 133 -13.87 -13.22 -16.02
C ARG A 133 -15.39 -13.43 -15.97
N TYR A 134 -16.11 -12.62 -15.21
CA TYR A 134 -17.57 -12.69 -15.13
C TYR A 134 -18.24 -12.43 -16.50
N MET A 135 -17.80 -11.40 -17.23
CA MET A 135 -18.34 -11.08 -18.56
C MET A 135 -18.00 -12.18 -19.58
N ALA A 136 -16.80 -12.74 -19.52
CA ALA A 136 -16.40 -13.84 -20.41
C ALA A 136 -17.27 -15.09 -20.24
N ILE A 137 -17.75 -15.36 -19.02
CA ILE A 137 -18.59 -16.51 -18.69
C ILE A 137 -20.06 -16.25 -19.05
N THR A 138 -20.58 -15.06 -18.75
CA THR A 138 -22.02 -14.76 -18.85
C THR A 138 -22.48 -14.32 -20.25
N ASP A 139 -21.63 -13.66 -21.02
CA ASP A 139 -21.96 -13.22 -22.38
C ASP A 139 -20.75 -13.34 -23.34
N PRO A 140 -20.45 -14.56 -23.82
CA PRO A 140 -19.25 -14.81 -24.64
C PRO A 140 -19.30 -14.11 -26.02
N LEU A 141 -20.49 -13.83 -26.57
CA LEU A 141 -20.66 -13.15 -27.86
C LEU A 141 -20.48 -11.64 -27.71
N GLY A 142 -21.06 -11.03 -26.67
CA GLY A 142 -20.84 -9.61 -26.36
C GLY A 142 -19.41 -9.32 -25.87
N TYR A 143 -18.78 -10.26 -25.16
CA TYR A 143 -17.41 -10.13 -24.64
C TYR A 143 -16.40 -9.83 -25.75
N LYS A 144 -16.43 -10.59 -26.87
CA LYS A 144 -15.50 -10.40 -27.98
C LYS A 144 -15.62 -9.03 -28.67
N MET A 145 -16.79 -8.40 -28.62
CA MET A 145 -16.99 -7.07 -29.21
C MET A 145 -16.62 -5.94 -28.26
N LYS A 146 -16.82 -6.11 -26.94
CA LYS A 146 -16.62 -5.05 -25.93
C LYS A 146 -15.20 -5.00 -25.37
N VAL A 147 -14.54 -6.15 -25.26
CA VAL A 147 -13.25 -6.26 -24.57
C VAL A 147 -12.12 -6.25 -25.59
N THR A 148 -11.49 -5.08 -25.74
CA THR A 148 -10.35 -4.85 -26.65
C THR A 148 -9.11 -4.43 -25.86
N ASN A 149 -7.93 -4.59 -26.47
CA ASN A 149 -6.66 -4.16 -25.84
C ASN A 149 -6.65 -2.65 -25.53
N GLY A 150 -7.26 -1.83 -26.39
CA GLY A 150 -7.38 -0.38 -26.16
C GLY A 150 -8.20 -0.06 -24.92
N ASN A 151 -9.36 -0.70 -24.75
CA ASN A 151 -10.22 -0.50 -23.59
C ASN A 151 -9.51 -0.94 -22.29
N ALA A 152 -8.78 -2.06 -22.30
CA ALA A 152 -8.01 -2.51 -21.15
C ALA A 152 -6.93 -1.50 -20.73
N LEU A 153 -6.18 -0.93 -21.69
CA LEU A 153 -5.18 0.11 -21.40
C LEU A 153 -5.81 1.38 -20.84
N VAL A 154 -6.98 1.79 -21.35
CA VAL A 154 -7.75 2.92 -20.79
C VAL A 154 -8.19 2.63 -19.34
N CYS A 155 -8.71 1.44 -19.06
CA CYS A 155 -9.07 1.04 -17.69
C CYS A 155 -7.87 1.09 -16.74
N ILE A 156 -6.71 0.56 -17.17
CA ILE A 156 -5.47 0.62 -16.39
C ILE A 156 -5.10 2.07 -16.09
N ALA A 157 -5.08 2.94 -17.12
CA ALA A 157 -4.75 4.36 -16.94
C ALA A 157 -5.71 5.07 -15.97
N VAL A 158 -7.02 4.78 -16.05
CA VAL A 158 -8.03 5.32 -15.12
C VAL A 158 -7.75 4.86 -13.70
N VAL A 159 -7.44 3.58 -13.48
CA VAL A 159 -7.10 3.05 -12.15
C VAL A 159 -5.90 3.77 -11.56
N TRP A 160 -4.82 3.92 -12.33
CA TRP A 160 -3.61 4.63 -11.89
C TRP A 160 -3.87 6.09 -11.55
N ILE A 161 -4.54 6.83 -12.43
CA ILE A 161 -4.82 8.26 -12.21
C ILE A 161 -5.71 8.43 -10.99
N PHE A 162 -6.75 7.61 -10.86
CA PHE A 162 -7.68 7.67 -9.74
C PHE A 162 -6.99 7.31 -8.42
N SER A 163 -6.24 6.22 -8.35
CA SER A 163 -5.54 5.80 -7.13
C SER A 163 -4.53 6.86 -6.69
N CYS A 164 -3.74 7.40 -7.63
CA CYS A 164 -2.79 8.47 -7.33
C CYS A 164 -3.50 9.72 -6.82
N MET A 165 -4.51 10.21 -7.56
CA MET A 165 -5.22 11.43 -7.20
C MET A 165 -5.92 11.31 -5.84
N PHE A 166 -6.56 10.17 -5.58
CA PHE A 166 -7.26 9.91 -4.33
C PHE A 166 -6.28 9.83 -3.15
N SER A 167 -5.22 9.04 -3.26
CA SER A 167 -4.24 8.85 -2.18
C SER A 167 -3.43 10.11 -1.88
N PHE A 168 -2.92 10.79 -2.91
CA PHE A 168 -2.21 12.06 -2.71
C PHE A 168 -3.17 13.15 -2.21
N GLY A 169 -4.39 13.22 -2.75
CA GLY A 169 -5.41 14.15 -2.29
C GLY A 169 -5.72 14.01 -0.81
N ILE A 170 -5.93 12.78 -0.32
CA ILE A 170 -6.23 12.52 1.10
C ILE A 170 -5.06 12.89 2.01
N VAL A 171 -3.84 12.46 1.66
CA VAL A 171 -2.66 12.63 2.52
C VAL A 171 -2.21 14.09 2.56
N PHE A 172 -2.13 14.77 1.41
CA PHE A 172 -1.64 16.16 1.35
C PHE A 172 -2.68 17.18 1.82
N SER A 173 -3.97 16.91 1.63
CA SER A 173 -5.03 17.80 2.14
C SER A 173 -5.23 17.66 3.65
N LYS A 174 -4.53 16.71 4.31
CA LYS A 174 -4.69 16.35 5.73
C LYS A 174 -6.14 16.01 6.13
N ILE A 175 -6.99 15.66 5.17
CA ILE A 175 -8.40 15.30 5.39
C ILE A 175 -8.51 14.03 6.24
N ASN A 176 -7.52 13.14 6.14
CA ASN A 176 -7.37 11.97 7.00
C ASN A 176 -7.32 12.29 8.51
N ILE A 177 -7.00 13.54 8.87
CA ILE A 177 -6.86 14.01 10.27
C ILE A 177 -7.96 15.04 10.61
N ALA A 178 -8.68 15.57 9.61
CA ALA A 178 -9.74 16.55 9.82
C ALA A 178 -10.92 15.93 10.59
N GLY A 179 -11.10 16.35 11.85
CA GLY A 179 -12.17 15.88 12.74
C GLY A 179 -11.72 14.95 13.87
N LEU A 180 -10.42 14.61 13.99
CA LEU A 180 -9.88 14.00 15.20
C LEU A 180 -9.50 15.11 16.20
N ASP A 181 -9.99 14.96 17.43
CA ASP A 181 -9.66 15.85 18.57
C ASP A 181 -8.14 15.92 18.75
N GLU A 182 -7.60 17.13 18.93
CA GLU A 182 -6.14 17.39 19.04
C GLU A 182 -5.45 16.62 20.19
N GLN A 183 -6.21 16.08 21.15
CA GLN A 183 -5.69 15.33 22.29
C GLN A 183 -5.37 13.85 22.05
N MET A 184 -5.84 13.23 20.96
CA MET A 184 -5.51 11.81 20.64
C MET A 184 -4.34 11.66 19.65
N LEU A 185 -3.93 12.73 18.97
CA LEU A 185 -2.75 12.71 18.11
C LEU A 185 -1.60 13.40 18.84
N ASN A 186 -0.88 12.65 19.68
CA ASN A 186 0.47 13.04 20.07
C ASN A 186 1.31 13.12 18.77
N MET A 187 1.31 14.29 18.13
CA MET A 187 2.15 14.58 16.97
C MET A 187 3.57 14.72 17.48
N CYS A 188 4.19 13.59 17.76
CA CYS A 188 5.57 13.49 18.17
C CYS A 188 6.44 13.17 16.94
N ILE A 189 7.69 13.63 16.99
CA ILE A 189 8.68 13.41 15.95
C ILE A 189 9.06 11.92 15.94
N GLY A 190 8.79 11.29 14.79
CA GLY A 190 8.97 9.86 14.57
C GLY A 190 7.67 9.06 14.44
N ASN A 191 6.50 9.70 14.58
CA ASN A 191 5.22 9.07 14.28
C ASN A 191 4.91 9.18 12.78
N CYS A 192 4.52 8.08 12.13
CA CYS A 192 4.10 8.08 10.73
C CYS A 192 2.93 7.10 10.57
N VAL A 193 1.72 7.59 10.82
CA VAL A 193 0.48 6.80 10.80
C VAL A 193 -0.55 7.49 9.93
N LEU A 194 -1.14 6.73 9.00
CA LEU A 194 -2.35 7.13 8.29
C LEU A 194 -3.57 6.61 9.05
N ILE A 195 -4.49 7.51 9.40
CA ILE A 195 -5.78 7.17 9.99
C ILE A 195 -6.83 7.23 8.88
N PHE A 196 -7.55 6.14 8.68
CA PHE A 196 -8.65 6.08 7.73
C PHE A 196 -9.98 6.14 8.49
N ASN A 197 -10.75 7.21 8.27
CA ASN A 197 -12.15 7.23 8.72
C ASN A 197 -13.01 6.35 7.79
N GLN A 198 -13.98 5.66 8.41
CA GLN A 198 -14.79 4.60 7.79
C GLN A 198 -15.56 5.02 6.51
N GLU A 199 -15.83 6.31 6.33
CA GLU A 199 -16.71 6.82 5.27
C GLU A 199 -16.08 6.89 3.87
N TRP A 200 -14.75 6.99 3.75
CA TRP A 200 -14.11 7.42 2.49
C TRP A 200 -13.60 6.29 1.61
N GLY A 201 -13.33 5.11 2.18
CA GLY A 201 -12.59 4.04 1.48
C GLY A 201 -13.41 3.21 0.49
N ILE A 202 -14.68 2.93 0.80
CA ILE A 202 -15.45 1.90 0.08
C ILE A 202 -16.36 2.52 -1.00
N GLY A 203 -17.01 3.67 -0.69
CA GLY A 203 -17.98 4.29 -1.60
C GLY A 203 -17.38 4.75 -2.93
N ALA A 204 -16.17 5.31 -2.90
CA ALA A 204 -15.50 5.82 -4.09
C ALA A 204 -15.04 4.70 -5.04
N VAL A 205 -14.55 3.58 -4.49
CA VAL A 205 -14.08 2.42 -5.26
C VAL A 205 -15.23 1.75 -6.00
N VAL A 206 -16.35 1.51 -5.32
CA VAL A 206 -17.53 0.85 -5.90
C VAL A 206 -18.14 1.70 -7.03
N ALA A 207 -18.25 3.01 -6.82
CA ALA A 207 -18.80 3.91 -7.83
C ALA A 207 -17.99 3.90 -9.14
N GLN A 208 -16.66 3.78 -9.07
CA GLN A 208 -15.79 3.74 -10.25
C GLN A 208 -15.93 2.44 -11.03
N VAL A 209 -15.91 1.28 -10.34
CA VAL A 209 -16.10 -0.02 -11.00
C VAL A 209 -17.43 -0.05 -11.74
N VAL A 210 -18.51 0.44 -11.11
CA VAL A 210 -19.83 0.53 -11.77
C VAL A 210 -19.80 1.45 -12.99
N LYS A 211 -19.15 2.62 -12.89
CA LYS A 211 -19.09 3.61 -13.98
C LYS A 211 -18.22 3.16 -15.17
N ALA A 212 -17.15 2.41 -14.91
CA ALA A 212 -16.28 1.85 -15.95
C ALA A 212 -16.96 0.73 -16.76
N LEU A 213 -17.98 0.08 -16.19
CA LEU A 213 -18.68 -1.06 -16.80
C LEU A 213 -20.02 -0.68 -17.47
N GLY A 214 -20.56 0.49 -17.13
CA GLY A 214 -21.83 1.00 -17.64
C GLY A 214 -21.76 1.77 -18.97
N ARG A 215 -20.64 1.70 -19.72
CA ARG A 215 -20.48 2.30 -21.06
C ARG A 215 -20.02 1.25 -22.07
#